data_AF-A0A2V6CL76-F1
#
_entry.id   AF-A0A2V6CL76-F1
#
_cell.length_a   1.000
_cell.length_b   1.000
_cell.length_c   1.000
_cell.angle_alpha   90.00
_cell.angle_beta   90.00
_cell.angle_gamma   90.00
#
_symmetry.space_group_name_H-M   'P 1'
#
loop_
_entity.id
_entity.type
_entity.pdbx_description
1 polymer ?
#
loop_
_entity_poly.entity_id
_entity_poly.type
_entity_poly.pdbx_seq_one_letter_code
_entity_poly.pdbx_strand_id
1 'polypeptide(L)'
;LERGNLTASYDWWEHGTFSVHADIAQGKAWAFLPSDSAFHLIAETAHGTLANDFDDLAVERTASAAAAKIDMSVNGGGQAAIKMRAADGDIKIVEANP
;
A
#
# COMPACT_ATOMS: atom_id res chain seq x y z
N LEU A 1 -18.66 8.53 15.26
CA LEU A 1 -18.14 8.05 13.95
C LEU A 1 -17.11 7.00 14.28
N GLU A 2 -17.44 5.74 14.03
CA GLU A 2 -16.56 4.60 14.31
C GLU A 2 -15.42 4.61 13.29
N ARG A 3 -14.17 4.64 13.77
CA ARG A 3 -12.97 4.53 12.92
C ARG A 3 -12.71 3.04 12.71
N GLY A 4 -13.07 2.53 11.53
CA GLY A 4 -12.81 1.15 11.12
C GLY A 4 -11.39 0.95 10.55
N ASN A 5 -11.04 -0.32 10.33
CA ASN A 5 -9.82 -0.70 9.61
C ASN A 5 -10.22 -1.49 8.36
N LEU A 6 -9.75 -1.06 7.19
CA LEU A 6 -9.85 -1.83 5.95
C LEU A 6 -8.61 -2.71 5.84
N THR A 7 -8.79 -4.02 5.71
CA THR A 7 -7.70 -4.95 5.43
C THR A 7 -7.88 -5.57 4.05
N ALA A 8 -6.86 -5.48 3.21
CA ALA A 8 -6.70 -6.30 2.02
C ALA A 8 -5.59 -7.33 2.29
N SER A 9 -5.88 -8.61 2.06
CA SER A 9 -4.89 -9.69 2.18
C SER A 9 -4.91 -10.48 0.89
N TYR A 10 -3.73 -10.77 0.36
CA TYR A 10 -3.55 -11.63 -0.81
C TYR A 10 -2.58 -12.75 -0.45
N ASP A 11 -3.06 -13.99 -0.48
CA ASP A 11 -2.30 -15.15 -0.04
C ASP A 11 -1.53 -15.81 -1.20
N TRP A 12 -0.40 -16.46 -0.87
CA TRP A 12 0.55 -17.04 -1.84
C TRP A 12 0.03 -18.28 -2.59
N TRP A 13 -1.17 -18.78 -2.28
CA TRP A 13 -1.71 -20.02 -2.84
C TRP A 13 -2.42 -19.83 -4.19
N GLU A 14 -2.76 -18.59 -4.55
CA GLU A 14 -3.46 -18.29 -5.80
C GLU A 14 -2.57 -17.42 -6.69
N HIS A 15 -2.12 -17.94 -7.84
CA HIS A 15 -1.21 -17.26 -8.77
C HIS A 15 -1.95 -16.30 -9.74
N GLY A 16 -2.88 -15.51 -9.21
CA GLY A 16 -3.64 -14.51 -9.97
C GLY A 16 -2.94 -13.15 -10.04
N THR A 17 -3.19 -12.43 -11.13
CA THR A 17 -2.94 -10.97 -11.14
C THR A 17 -4.14 -10.29 -10.51
N PHE A 18 -3.92 -9.44 -9.51
CA PHE A 18 -4.97 -8.66 -8.88
C PHE A 18 -4.61 -7.18 -8.83
N SER A 19 -5.60 -6.34 -8.61
CA SER A 19 -5.40 -4.90 -8.38
C SER A 19 -6.40 -4.42 -7.36
N VAL A 20 -5.97 -3.45 -6.56
CA VAL A 20 -6.78 -2.85 -5.50
C VAL A 20 -6.81 -1.36 -5.71
N HIS A 21 -8.00 -0.78 -5.59
CA HIS A 21 -8.19 0.64 -5.41
C HIS A 21 -9.10 0.85 -4.21
N ALA A 22 -8.55 1.43 -3.14
CA ALA A 22 -9.27 1.81 -1.95
C ALA A 22 -9.14 3.32 -1.69
N ASP A 23 -10.27 4.00 -1.58
CA ASP A 23 -10.36 5.39 -1.13
C ASP A 23 -11.04 5.42 0.25
N ILE A 24 -10.29 5.79 1.28
CA ILE A 24 -10.70 5.79 2.68
C ILE A 24 -10.86 7.23 3.15
N ALA A 25 -12.10 7.65 3.43
CA ALA A 25 -12.34 8.98 4.00
C ALA A 25 -11.82 9.10 5.44
N GLN A 26 -12.06 8.09 6.26
CA GLN A 26 -11.60 8.06 7.65
C GLN A 26 -11.41 6.61 8.12
N GLY A 27 -10.28 6.33 8.77
CA GLY A 27 -9.95 4.98 9.25
C GLY A 27 -8.63 4.46 8.70
N LYS A 28 -8.18 3.34 9.25
CA LYS A 28 -6.88 2.74 8.89
C LYS A 28 -7.03 1.82 7.69
N ALA A 29 -5.93 1.63 6.96
CA ALA A 29 -5.92 0.73 5.81
C ALA A 29 -4.62 -0.09 5.77
N TRP A 30 -4.74 -1.42 5.82
CA TRP A 30 -3.60 -2.34 5.78
C TRP A 30 -3.68 -3.25 4.55
N ALA A 31 -2.56 -3.42 3.87
CA ALA A 31 -2.40 -4.40 2.80
C ALA A 31 -1.32 -5.42 3.19
N PHE A 32 -1.65 -6.70 3.11
CA PHE A 32 -0.72 -7.82 3.31
C PHE A 32 -0.51 -8.48 1.95
N LEU A 33 0.71 -8.42 1.44
CA LEU A 33 1.05 -8.79 0.06
C LEU A 33 2.28 -9.71 0.05
N PRO A 34 2.32 -10.76 -0.79
CA PRO A 34 3.47 -11.64 -0.85
C PRO A 34 4.74 -10.89 -1.26
N SER A 35 5.86 -11.18 -0.60
CA SER A 35 7.14 -10.48 -0.85
C SER A 35 7.67 -10.64 -2.27
N ASP A 36 7.30 -11.70 -2.98
CA ASP A 36 7.71 -11.99 -4.37
C ASP A 36 6.72 -11.45 -5.43
N SER A 37 5.64 -10.79 -5.01
CA SER A 37 4.65 -10.22 -5.93
C SER A 37 5.21 -9.00 -6.67
N ALA A 38 4.84 -8.85 -7.93
CA ALA A 38 5.25 -7.72 -8.76
C ALA A 38 4.06 -6.81 -9.09
N PHE A 39 4.10 -5.57 -8.60
CA PHE A 39 3.00 -4.60 -8.73
C PHE A 39 3.50 -3.16 -8.63
N HIS A 40 2.67 -2.23 -9.08
CA HIS A 40 2.88 -0.80 -8.85
C HIS A 40 2.14 -0.38 -7.57
N LEU A 41 2.86 0.21 -6.62
CA LEU A 41 2.34 0.65 -5.33
C LEU A 41 2.16 2.17 -5.33
N ILE A 42 0.93 2.61 -5.07
CA ILE A 42 0.61 4.00 -4.80
C ILE A 42 -0.14 4.06 -3.47
N ALA A 43 0.48 4.65 -2.46
CA ALA A 43 -0.15 4.84 -1.16
C ALA A 43 -0.05 6.31 -0.75
N GLU A 44 -1.16 6.89 -0.30
CA GLU A 44 -1.21 8.32 0.06
C GLU A 44 -2.08 8.53 1.29
N THR A 45 -1.58 9.28 2.28
CA THR A 45 -2.41 9.78 3.38
C THR A 45 -2.24 11.28 3.57
N ALA A 46 -3.36 12.00 3.64
CA ALA A 46 -3.35 13.45 3.90
C ALA A 46 -3.09 13.76 5.38
N HIS A 47 -3.73 13.00 6.28
CA HIS A 47 -3.57 13.11 7.72
C HIS A 47 -3.39 11.72 8.34
N GLY A 48 -2.14 11.31 8.52
CA GLY A 48 -1.80 10.02 9.10
C GLY A 48 -0.37 9.63 8.85
N THR A 49 -0.04 8.40 9.19
CA THR A 49 1.27 7.81 8.91
C THR A 49 1.20 6.84 7.74
N LEU A 50 2.31 6.73 7.02
CA LEU A 50 2.47 5.79 5.92
C LEU A 50 3.69 4.92 6.20
N ALA A 51 3.48 3.60 6.27
CA ALA A 51 4.53 2.62 6.45
C ALA A 51 4.50 1.60 5.30
N ASN A 52 5.68 1.18 4.86
CA ASN A 52 5.85 0.24 3.77
C ASN A 52 7.05 -0.67 4.06
N ASP A 53 6.81 -1.97 4.09
CA ASP A 53 7.87 -2.95 4.33
C ASP A 53 8.72 -3.19 3.07
N PHE A 54 8.19 -2.95 1.86
CA PHE A 54 8.90 -3.10 0.57
C PHE A 54 9.96 -2.00 0.28
N ASP A 55 10.25 -1.11 1.24
CA ASP A 55 11.08 0.09 1.07
C ASP A 55 12.61 -0.19 0.99
N ASP A 56 13.06 -1.44 1.13
CA ASP A 56 14.49 -1.81 1.06
C ASP A 56 15.11 -1.72 -0.35
N LEU A 57 14.33 -1.40 -1.38
CA LEU A 57 14.78 -1.27 -2.77
C LEU A 57 14.87 0.19 -3.22
N ALA A 58 15.84 0.95 -2.70
CA ALA A 58 16.34 2.22 -3.25
C ALA A 58 15.33 3.07 -4.06
N VAL A 59 14.20 3.46 -3.47
CA VAL A 59 13.21 4.31 -4.14
C VAL A 59 13.48 5.78 -3.81
N GLU A 60 13.57 6.59 -4.87
CA GLU A 60 13.69 8.04 -4.79
C GLU A 60 12.43 8.64 -4.12
N ARG A 61 12.55 9.01 -2.85
CA ARG A 61 11.47 9.68 -2.11
C ARG A 61 11.32 11.11 -2.61
N THR A 62 10.20 11.42 -3.28
CA THR A 62 9.72 12.81 -3.37
C THR A 62 8.94 13.15 -2.10
N ALA A 63 9.66 13.35 -0.99
CA ALA A 63 9.05 13.84 0.25
C ALA A 63 8.76 15.34 0.11
N SER A 64 7.55 15.68 -0.32
CA SER A 64 7.02 17.05 -0.24
C SER A 64 6.33 17.24 1.12
N ALA A 65 6.37 18.46 1.66
CA ALA A 65 5.74 18.84 2.94
C ALA A 65 4.19 18.81 2.93
N ALA A 66 3.58 18.11 1.97
CA ALA A 66 2.14 17.96 1.79
C ALA A 66 1.83 16.49 1.49
N ALA A 67 1.04 15.84 2.37
CA ALA A 67 0.63 14.43 2.33
C ALA A 67 1.78 13.40 2.26
N ALA A 68 1.72 12.36 3.09
CA ALA A 68 2.68 11.26 2.98
C ALA A 68 2.29 10.41 1.75
N LYS A 69 3.20 10.28 0.78
CA LYS A 69 2.97 9.53 -0.46
C LYS A 69 4.11 8.54 -0.74
N ILE A 70 3.73 7.35 -1.18
CA ILE A 70 4.58 6.36 -1.85
C ILE A 70 4.09 6.17 -3.28
N ASP A 71 5.04 6.06 -4.20
CA ASP A 71 4.82 5.80 -5.62
C ASP A 71 6.03 5.00 -6.12
N MET A 72 5.88 3.67 -6.24
CA MET A 72 7.01 2.80 -6.54
C MET A 72 6.62 1.53 -7.30
N SER A 73 7.62 0.89 -7.91
CA SER A 73 7.51 -0.44 -8.49
C SER A 73 8.10 -1.47 -7.55
N VAL A 74 7.30 -2.44 -7.11
CA VAL A 74 7.74 -3.58 -6.31
C VAL A 74 8.12 -4.73 -7.26
N ASN A 75 9.30 -5.32 -7.06
CA ASN A 75 9.83 -6.45 -7.86
C ASN A 75 9.80 -6.24 -9.38
N GLY A 76 10.17 -5.04 -9.86
CA GLY A 76 10.13 -4.68 -11.28
C GLY A 76 8.74 -4.26 -11.79
N GLY A 77 7.72 -4.29 -10.93
CA GLY A 77 6.35 -3.90 -11.23
C GLY A 77 5.61 -4.92 -12.09
N GLY A 78 4.43 -4.54 -12.59
CA GLY A 78 3.61 -5.41 -13.41
C GLY A 78 2.35 -4.73 -13.89
N GLN A 79 1.42 -5.50 -14.46
CA GLN A 79 0.08 -4.99 -14.81
C GLN A 79 -0.78 -4.73 -13.56
N ALA A 80 -0.43 -5.33 -12.43
CA ALA A 80 -1.08 -5.14 -11.15
C ALA A 80 -0.76 -3.78 -10.52
N ALA A 81 -1.77 -3.16 -9.91
CA ALA A 81 -1.59 -1.95 -9.12
C ALA A 81 -2.30 -2.05 -7.76
N ILE A 82 -1.60 -1.64 -6.70
CA ILE A 82 -2.14 -1.48 -5.35
C ILE A 82 -2.22 0.01 -5.07
N LYS A 83 -3.44 0.54 -5.04
CA LYS A 83 -3.73 1.97 -4.83
C LYS A 83 -4.54 2.15 -3.56
N MET A 84 -3.97 2.83 -2.57
CA MET A 84 -4.64 3.11 -1.30
C MET A 84 -4.52 4.59 -0.97
N ARG A 85 -5.64 5.27 -0.77
CA ARG A 85 -5.67 6.69 -0.38
C ARG A 85 -6.48 6.87 0.89
N ALA A 86 -5.94 7.57 1.87
CA ALA A 86 -6.63 7.91 3.11
C ALA A 86 -6.65 9.43 3.32
N ALA A 87 -7.81 9.99 3.67
CA ALA A 87 -7.88 11.40 4.04
C ALA A 87 -7.50 11.61 5.52
N ASP A 88 -8.05 10.81 6.44
CA ASP A 88 -7.69 10.79 7.88
C ASP A 88 -7.50 9.34 8.34
N GLY A 89 -6.25 8.90 8.38
CA GLY A 89 -5.89 7.56 8.85
C GLY A 89 -4.54 7.07 8.36
N ASP A 90 -4.06 6.03 9.06
CA ASP A 90 -2.78 5.40 8.75
C ASP A 90 -2.92 4.39 7.62
N ILE A 91 -1.89 4.29 6.79
CA ILE A 91 -1.74 3.24 5.79
C ILE A 91 -0.52 2.40 6.12
N LYS A 92 -0.68 1.07 6.09
CA LYS A 92 0.44 0.13 6.22
C LYS A 92 0.44 -0.85 5.06
N ILE A 93 1.58 -0.94 4.38
CA ILE A 93 1.85 -1.98 3.38
C ILE A 93 2.83 -2.96 3.99
N VAL A 94 2.42 -4.23 4.06
CA VAL A 94 3.12 -5.29 4.78
C VAL A 94 3.54 -6.38 3.82
N GLU A 95 4.83 -6.72 3.88
CA GLU A 95 5.36 -7.93 3.29
C GLU A 95 4.85 -9.16 4.06
N ALA A 96 4.10 -10.01 3.38
CA ALA A 96 3.57 -11.25 3.93
C ALA A 96 4.38 -12.42 3.40
N ASN A 97 5.21 -12.99 4.26
CA ASN A 97 5.93 -14.23 3.98
C ASN A 97 5.17 -15.45 4.55
N PRO A 98 5.22 -16.61 3.89
CA PRO A 98 4.80 -17.88 4.48
C PRO A 98 5.51 -18.22 5.79
#